data_AF-A0A976QN13-F1
#
_entry.id   AF-A0A976QN13-F1
#
_cell.length_a   1.000
_cell.length_b   1.000
_cell.length_c   1.000
_cell.angle_alpha   90.00
_cell.angle_beta   90.00
_cell.angle_gamma   90.00
#
_symmetry.space_group_name_H-M   'P 1'
#
loop_
_entity.id
_entity.type
_entity.pdbx_description
1 polymer ?
#
loop_
_entity_poly.entity_id
_entity_poly.type
_entity_poly.pdbx_seq_one_letter_code
_entity_poly.pdbx_strand_id
1 'polypeptide(L)'
;MQLTNTQSATYNDGVIRQFSIMAVVWGVVGMLVGCVIAAQLVWPELNLGLPWTSFGRLRPLHTNAVIFAFGGCTLFATSYYVVQRTCQTSLFCGKLAS
;
A
#
# COMPACT_ATOMS: atom_id res chain seq x y z
N MET A 1 -22.52 4.36 -42.94
CA MET A 1 -22.17 5.30 -41.84
C MET A 1 -21.48 4.46 -40.77
N GLN A 2 -20.15 4.40 -40.83
CA GLN A 2 -19.35 3.56 -39.95
C GLN A 2 -19.29 4.26 -38.60
N LEU A 3 -19.96 3.71 -37.59
CA LEU A 3 -19.93 4.20 -36.22
C LEU A 3 -18.49 4.03 -35.71
N THR A 4 -17.74 5.12 -35.69
CA THR A 4 -16.43 5.19 -35.03
C THR A 4 -16.65 4.77 -33.59
N ASN A 5 -16.20 3.57 -33.24
CA ASN A 5 -16.16 3.12 -31.85
C ASN A 5 -15.15 4.03 -31.15
N THR A 6 -15.62 5.17 -30.64
CA THR A 6 -14.90 5.94 -29.63
C THR A 6 -14.73 4.99 -28.47
N GLN A 7 -13.62 4.24 -28.45
CA GLN A 7 -13.11 3.67 -27.22
C GLN A 7 -13.00 4.87 -26.29
N SER A 8 -13.96 5.01 -25.39
CA SER A 8 -13.87 5.92 -24.26
C SER A 8 -12.46 5.73 -23.71
N ALA A 9 -11.68 6.79 -23.58
CA ALA A 9 -10.36 6.74 -22.98
C ALA A 9 -10.53 6.19 -21.55
N THR A 10 -10.48 4.86 -21.43
CA THR A 10 -10.91 4.15 -20.24
C THR A 10 -9.69 4.14 -19.34
N TYR A 11 -9.83 4.72 -18.15
CA TYR A 11 -8.74 4.74 -17.18
C TYR A 11 -8.36 3.31 -16.78
N ASN A 12 -7.07 3.09 -16.53
CA ASN A 12 -6.60 1.85 -15.97
C ASN A 12 -6.81 1.87 -14.45
N ASP A 13 -8.00 1.47 -14.03
CA ASP A 13 -8.38 1.39 -12.61
C ASP A 13 -7.98 0.05 -11.95
N GLY A 14 -7.51 -0.94 -12.71
CA GLY A 14 -7.13 -2.26 -12.18
C GLY A 14 -5.97 -2.17 -11.18
N VAL A 15 -4.90 -1.49 -11.58
CA VAL A 15 -3.70 -1.24 -10.76
C VAL A 15 -4.05 -0.41 -9.53
N ILE A 16 -4.88 0.63 -9.70
CA ILE A 16 -5.33 1.49 -8.59
C ILE A 16 -6.08 0.64 -7.56
N ARG A 17 -6.96 -0.25 -8.01
CA ARG A 17 -7.72 -1.13 -7.12
C ARG A 17 -6.81 -2.08 -6.34
N GLN A 18 -5.82 -2.69 -7.00
CA GLN A 18 -4.86 -3.57 -6.36
C GLN A 18 -4.05 -2.84 -5.28
N PHE A 19 -3.45 -1.68 -5.61
CA PHE A 19 -2.71 -0.90 -4.64
C PHE A 19 -3.57 -0.35 -3.51
N SER A 20 -4.83 0.01 -3.78
CA SER A 20 -5.76 0.46 -2.73
C SER A 20 -6.08 -0.66 -1.73
N ILE A 21 -6.34 -1.88 -2.22
CA ILE A 21 -6.58 -3.03 -1.34
C ILE A 21 -5.31 -3.36 -0.54
N MET A 22 -4.14 -3.38 -1.19
CA MET A 22 -2.86 -3.63 -0.51
C MET A 22 -2.52 -2.54 0.51
N ALA A 23 -2.86 -1.28 0.25
CA ALA A 23 -2.70 -0.20 1.22
C ALA A 23 -3.51 -0.50 2.49
N VAL A 24 -4.78 -0.91 2.38
CA VAL A 24 -5.58 -1.27 3.55
C VAL A 24 -4.98 -2.46 4.30
N VAL A 25 -4.56 -3.51 3.59
CA VAL A 25 -3.94 -4.71 4.20
C VAL A 25 -2.66 -4.33 4.97
N TRP A 26 -1.74 -3.60 4.34
CA TRP A 26 -0.51 -3.17 5.00
C TRP A 26 -0.74 -2.14 6.09
N GLY A 27 -1.78 -1.31 5.99
CA GLY A 27 -2.20 -0.40 7.05
C GLY A 27 -2.60 -1.17 8.30
N VAL A 28 -3.42 -2.21 8.16
CA VAL A 28 -3.81 -3.07 9.29
C VAL A 28 -2.60 -3.80 9.86
N VAL A 29 -1.78 -4.46 9.02
CA VAL A 29 -0.59 -5.19 9.48
C VAL A 29 0.41 -4.28 10.18
N GLY A 30 0.73 -3.13 9.58
CA GLY A 30 1.68 -2.16 10.13
C GLY A 30 1.21 -1.61 11.48
N MET A 31 -0.05 -1.21 11.59
CA MET A 31 -0.61 -0.70 12.84
C MET A 31 -0.71 -1.78 13.93
N LEU A 32 -1.08 -3.01 13.58
CA LEU A 32 -1.11 -4.13 14.53
C LEU A 32 0.27 -4.43 15.12
N VAL A 33 1.32 -4.49 14.27
CA VAL A 33 2.70 -4.65 14.77
C VAL A 33 3.08 -3.47 15.65
N GLY A 34 2.63 -2.25 15.32
CA GLY A 34 2.77 -1.05 16.15
C GLY A 34 2.18 -1.21 17.54
N CYS A 35 0.96 -1.73 17.64
CA CYS A 35 0.31 -2.04 18.91
C CYS A 35 1.09 -3.11 19.70
N VAL A 36 1.60 -4.16 19.03
CA VAL A 36 2.40 -5.20 19.69
C VAL A 36 3.70 -4.64 20.28
N ILE A 37 4.46 -3.87 19.50
CA ILE A 37 5.72 -3.28 20.01
C ILE A 37 5.46 -2.22 21.08
N ALA A 38 4.33 -1.52 21.04
CA ALA A 38 3.92 -0.62 22.12
C ALA A 38 3.62 -1.39 23.41
N ALA A 39 2.94 -2.55 23.31
CA ALA A 39 2.70 -3.42 24.45
C ALA A 39 4.01 -4.00 25.02
N GLN A 40 5.00 -4.32 24.18
CA GLN A 40 6.34 -4.76 24.62
C GLN A 40 7.12 -3.71 25.42
N LEU A 41 6.80 -2.41 25.25
CA LEU A 41 7.39 -1.34 26.08
C LEU A 41 6.79 -1.29 27.49
N VAL A 42 5.53 -1.71 27.65
CA VAL A 42 4.84 -1.74 28.96
C VAL A 42 5.11 -3.06 29.68
N TRP A 43 5.04 -4.18 28.96
CA TRP A 43 5.26 -5.54 29.48
C TRP A 43 6.40 -6.23 28.70
N PRO A 44 7.65 -6.17 29.20
CA PRO A 44 8.79 -6.76 28.51
C PRO A 44 8.68 -8.27 28.30
N GLU A 45 7.85 -8.98 29.07
CA GLU A 45 7.61 -10.43 28.93
C GLU A 45 7.02 -10.79 27.56
N LEU A 46 6.34 -9.85 26.88
CA LEU A 46 5.79 -10.02 25.53
C LEU A 46 6.86 -10.16 24.43
N ASN A 47 8.15 -10.05 24.77
CA ASN A 47 9.23 -10.43 23.84
C ASN A 47 9.34 -11.96 23.68
N LEU A 48 8.72 -12.75 24.56
CA LEU A 48 8.68 -14.23 24.53
C LEU A 48 10.04 -14.93 24.57
N GLY A 49 11.13 -14.20 24.81
CA GLY A 49 12.50 -14.72 24.75
C GLY A 49 12.96 -15.17 23.36
N LEU A 50 12.18 -14.91 22.30
CA LEU A 50 12.50 -15.34 20.94
C LEU A 50 13.19 -14.20 20.16
N PRO A 51 14.18 -14.52 19.31
CA PRO A 51 14.94 -13.48 18.62
C PRO A 51 14.11 -12.70 17.60
N TRP A 52 13.12 -13.32 16.92
CA TRP A 52 12.28 -12.67 15.90
C TRP A 52 11.11 -11.84 16.46
N THR A 53 10.68 -12.09 17.70
CA THR A 53 9.66 -11.27 18.37
C THR A 53 10.25 -10.16 19.24
N SER A 54 11.57 -10.02 19.27
CA SER A 54 12.22 -8.97 20.06
C SER A 54 11.88 -7.57 19.55
N PHE A 55 11.63 -6.63 20.46
CA PHE A 55 11.32 -5.22 20.16
C PHE A 55 12.32 -4.59 19.17
N GLY A 56 13.62 -4.88 19.37
CA GLY A 56 14.69 -4.35 18.52
C GLY A 56 14.58 -4.77 17.04
N ARG A 57 13.98 -5.92 16.74
CA ARG A 57 13.76 -6.39 15.35
C ARG A 57 12.36 -6.05 14.83
N LEU A 58 11.35 -6.09 15.69
CA LEU A 58 9.97 -5.75 15.29
C LEU A 58 9.79 -4.26 15.03
N ARG A 59 10.56 -3.37 15.66
CA ARG A 59 10.46 -1.92 15.42
C ARG A 59 10.84 -1.52 13.99
N PRO A 60 12.00 -1.92 13.44
CA PRO A 60 12.29 -1.71 12.02
C PRO A 60 11.27 -2.35 11.08
N LEU A 61 10.69 -3.49 11.45
CA LEU A 61 9.63 -4.13 10.67
C LEU A 61 8.36 -3.28 10.67
N HIS A 62 7.90 -2.80 11.82
CA HIS A 62 6.75 -1.88 11.94
C HIS A 62 6.95 -0.62 11.10
N THR A 63 8.10 0.06 11.25
CA THR A 63 8.34 1.32 10.53
C THR A 63 8.38 1.11 9.02
N ASN A 64 9.01 0.04 8.53
CA ASN A 64 9.03 -0.27 7.10
C ASN A 64 7.63 -0.65 6.58
N ALA A 65 6.88 -1.43 7.35
CA ALA A 65 5.51 -1.81 6.99
C ALA A 65 4.58 -0.59 6.90
N VAL A 66 4.66 0.35 7.85
CA VAL A 66 3.82 1.55 7.84
C VAL A 66 4.29 2.56 6.78
N ILE A 67 5.59 2.80 6.62
CA ILE A 67 6.09 3.83 5.69
C ILE A 67 6.05 3.32 4.25
N PHE A 68 6.73 2.20 3.96
CA PHE A 68 6.93 1.77 2.58
C PHE A 68 5.81 0.87 2.07
N ALA A 69 5.27 -0.03 2.89
CA ALA A 69 4.19 -0.89 2.43
C ALA A 69 2.86 -0.12 2.44
N PHE A 70 2.40 0.37 3.60
CA PHE A 70 1.17 1.16 3.68
C PHE A 70 1.29 2.51 2.95
N GLY A 71 2.26 3.35 3.32
CA GLY A 71 2.45 4.66 2.71
C GLY A 71 2.79 4.57 1.23
N GLY A 72 3.66 3.64 0.83
CA GLY A 72 4.00 3.41 -0.57
C GLY A 72 2.80 2.95 -1.41
N CYS A 73 2.04 1.94 -0.97
CA CYS A 73 0.83 1.51 -1.70
C CYS A 73 -0.20 2.64 -1.81
N THR A 74 -0.35 3.45 -0.76
CA THR A 74 -1.25 4.62 -0.77
C THR A 74 -0.79 5.66 -1.80
N LEU A 75 0.50 5.95 -1.87
CA LEU A 75 1.07 6.87 -2.86
C LEU A 75 0.93 6.33 -4.29
N PHE A 76 1.16 5.03 -4.53
CA PHE A 76 0.95 4.43 -5.85
C PHE A 76 -0.52 4.51 -6.28
N ALA A 77 -1.46 4.11 -5.42
CA ALA A 77 -2.88 4.19 -5.73
C ALA A 77 -3.34 5.62 -6.03
N THR A 78 -2.97 6.58 -5.17
CA THR A 78 -3.38 7.97 -5.30
C THR A 78 -2.74 8.65 -6.51
N SER A 79 -1.44 8.48 -6.73
CA SER A 79 -0.75 9.07 -7.89
C SER A 79 -1.32 8.55 -9.22
N TYR A 80 -1.52 7.23 -9.36
CA TYR A 80 -2.11 6.64 -10.56
C TYR A 80 -3.57 7.05 -10.77
N TYR A 81 -4.34 7.25 -9.69
CA TYR A 81 -5.70 7.75 -9.79
C TYR A 81 -5.74 9.22 -10.22
N VAL A 82 -4.94 10.07 -9.58
CA VAL A 82 -4.91 11.52 -9.79
C VAL A 82 -4.38 11.84 -11.17
N VAL A 83 -3.22 11.32 -11.57
CA VAL A 83 -2.57 11.66 -12.86
C VAL A 83 -3.47 11.37 -14.06
N GLN A 84 -4.19 10.25 -14.03
CA GLN A 84 -5.11 9.86 -15.09
C GLN A 84 -6.27 10.86 -15.23
N ARG A 85 -6.82 11.31 -14.11
CA ARG A 85 -8.00 12.20 -14.07
C ARG A 85 -7.64 13.66 -14.28
N THR A 86 -6.49 14.12 -13.78
CA THR A 86 -6.03 15.50 -13.98
C THR A 86 -5.58 15.76 -15.41
N CYS A 87 -4.93 14.78 -16.04
CA CYS A 87 -4.46 14.90 -17.42
C CYS A 87 -5.47 14.35 -18.44
N GLN A 88 -6.61 13.82 -17.98
CA GLN A 88 -7.66 13.24 -18.82
C GLN A 88 -7.12 12.19 -19.82
N THR A 89 -6.13 11.41 -19.40
CA THR A 89 -5.45 10.40 -20.24
C THR A 89 -5.23 9.10 -19.48
N SER A 90 -5.20 7.97 -20.18
CA SER A 90 -4.90 6.66 -19.59
C SER A 90 -3.44 6.57 -19.15
N LEU A 91 -3.16 5.74 -18.15
CA LEU A 91 -1.80 5.52 -17.65
C LEU A 91 -0.84 5.10 -18.77
N PHE A 92 0.30 5.78 -18.88
CA PHE A 92 1.35 5.43 -19.83
C PHE A 92 1.90 4.03 -19.54
N CYS A 93 2.02 3.20 -20.59
CA CYS A 93 2.50 1.83 -20.53
C CYS A 93 1.85 0.98 -19.41
N GLY A 94 0.53 0.84 -19.44
CA GLY A 94 -0.24 0.15 -18.40
C GLY A 94 0.22 -1.27 -18.03
N LYS A 95 0.97 -1.97 -18.88
CA LYS A 95 1.58 -3.29 -18.57
C LYS A 95 2.78 -3.21 -17.63
N LEU A 96 3.49 -2.08 -17.57
CA LEU A 96 4.59 -1.87 -16.61
C LEU A 96 4.08 -1.64 -15.18
N ALA A 97 2.84 -1.18 -15.06
CA ALA A 97 2.20 -0.92 -13.77
C ALA A 97 1.25 -2.06 -13.33
N SER A 98 1.04 -3.06 -14.19
CA SER A 98 0.07 -4.17 -14.00
C SER A 98 0.63 -5.35 -13.21
#